data_AF-A0A2A5SQS4-F1
#
_entry.id   AF-A0A2A5SQS4-F1
#
_cell.length_a   1.000
_cell.length_b   1.000
_cell.length_c   1.000
_cell.angle_alpha   90.00
_cell.angle_beta   90.00
_cell.angle_gamma   90.00
#
_symmetry.space_group_name_H-M   'P 1'
#
loop_
_entity.id
_entity.type
_entity.pdbx_description
1 polymer ?
#
loop_
_entity_poly.entity_id
_entity_poly.type
_entity_poly.pdbx_seq_one_letter_code
_entity_poly.pdbx_strand_id
1 'polypeptide(L)' 'MKIKKELLLLLSLTMIGVGTVHAQASTNVPLYRMYNSNSGEHFYTENLYEATSLHNVG' A
#
# COMPACT_ATOMS: atom_id res chain seq x y z
N MET A 1 31.30 -35.74 -24.32
CA MET A 1 31.25 -34.40 -23.68
C MET A 1 30.04 -33.55 -24.08
N LYS A 2 29.32 -33.84 -25.17
CA LYS A 2 28.25 -32.97 -25.67
C LYS A 2 26.97 -32.96 -24.81
N ILE A 3 26.65 -34.05 -24.13
CA ILE A 3 25.44 -34.17 -23.28
C ILE A 3 25.64 -33.57 -21.88
N LYS A 4 26.82 -33.74 -21.29
CA LYS A 4 27.14 -33.25 -19.93
C LYS A 4 27.14 -31.72 -19.83
N LYS A 5 27.50 -31.02 -20.92
CA LYS A 5 27.51 -29.54 -20.99
C LYS A 5 26.09 -28.94 -21.13
N GLU A 6 25.19 -29.60 -21.86
CA GLU A 6 23.79 -29.15 -21.98
C GLU A 6 23.06 -29.35 -20.64
N LEU A 7 23.34 -30.46 -19.95
CA LEU A 7 22.81 -30.73 -18.61
C LEU A 7 23.28 -29.67 -17.58
N LEU A 8 24.55 -29.24 -17.68
CA LEU A 8 25.10 -28.18 -16.83
C LEU A 8 24.44 -26.81 -17.10
N LEU A 9 24.16 -26.53 -18.38
CA LEU A 9 23.52 -25.28 -18.82
C LEU A 9 22.07 -25.18 -18.32
N LEU A 10 21.30 -26.27 -18.42
CA LEU A 10 19.93 -26.34 -17.92
C LEU A 10 19.85 -26.20 -16.40
N LEU A 11 20.83 -26.75 -15.66
CA LEU A 11 20.90 -26.62 -14.21
C LEU A 11 21.12 -25.15 -13.78
N SER A 12 21.94 -24.39 -14.51
CA SER A 12 22.19 -22.98 -14.23
C SER A 12 20.97 -22.07 -14.47
N LEU A 13 20.09 -22.43 -15.41
CA LEU A 13 18.91 -21.66 -15.76
C LEU A 13 17.84 -21.68 -14.65
N THR A 14 17.83 -22.74 -13.83
CA THR A 14 16.88 -22.86 -12.70
C THR A 14 17.19 -21.94 -11.51
N MET A 15 18.41 -21.39 -11.45
CA MET A 15 18.85 -20.49 -10.37
C MET A 15 18.57 -19.01 -10.66
N ILE A 16 18.14 -18.68 -11.87
CA ILE A 16 17.83 -17.31 -12.30
C ILE A 16 16.33 -17.22 -12.57
N GLY A 17 15.56 -16.69 -11.62
CA GLY A 17 14.27 -16.10 -11.99
C GLY A 17 13.04 -16.44 -11.16
N VAL A 18 13.15 -16.82 -9.89
CA VAL A 18 11.98 -16.77 -8.98
C VAL A 18 12.15 -15.62 -8.01
N GLY A 19 11.97 -14.40 -8.52
CA GLY A 19 11.77 -13.22 -7.70
C GLY A 19 10.30 -13.16 -7.28
N THR A 20 9.99 -13.56 -6.05
CA THR A 20 8.63 -13.42 -5.52
C THR A 20 8.34 -11.93 -5.30
N VAL A 21 7.52 -11.34 -6.17
CA VAL A 21 6.97 -10.00 -5.96
C VAL A 21 5.93 -10.07 -4.84
N HIS A 22 6.28 -9.58 -3.66
CA HIS A 22 5.33 -9.46 -2.55
C HIS A 22 4.66 -8.09 -2.65
N ALA A 23 3.37 -8.06 -2.97
CA ALA A 23 2.57 -6.85 -2.85
C ALA A 23 2.47 -6.49 -1.37
N GLN A 24 3.12 -5.40 -0.96
CA GLN A 24 2.97 -4.83 0.37
C GLN A 24 1.60 -4.14 0.42
N ALA A 25 0.73 -4.51 1.36
CA ALA A 25 -0.48 -3.75 1.62
C ALA A 25 -0.09 -2.37 2.18
N SER A 26 -0.69 -1.31 1.65
CA SER A 26 -0.52 0.04 2.19
C SER A 26 -1.01 0.09 3.63
N THR A 27 -0.36 0.87 4.48
CA THR A 27 -0.79 1.10 5.86
C THR A 27 -2.20 1.71 5.88
N ASN A 28 -3.09 1.20 6.74
CA ASN A 28 -4.39 1.82 6.99
C ASN A 28 -4.18 3.18 7.69
N VAL A 29 -4.60 4.26 7.03
CA VAL A 29 -4.60 5.60 7.61
C VAL A 29 -6.00 5.91 8.15
N PRO A 30 -6.15 6.36 9.42
CA PRO A 30 -7.44 6.74 9.96
C PRO A 30 -7.95 8.02 9.29
N LEU A 31 -9.20 7.99 8.81
CA LEU A 31 -9.93 9.15 8.29
C LEU A 31 -11.01 9.58 9.27
N TYR A 32 -11.00 10.86 9.64
CA TYR A 32 -12.00 11.49 10.48
C TYR A 32 -13.07 12.15 9.63
N ARG A 33 -14.33 11.80 9.87
CA ARG A 33 -15.49 12.43 9.23
C ARG A 33 -16.10 13.46 10.15
N MET A 34 -16.29 14.67 9.64
CA MET A 34 -17.00 15.75 10.33
C MET A 34 -18.24 16.16 9.58
N TYR A 35 -19.27 16.51 10.34
CA TYR A 35 -20.55 16.94 9.82
C TYR A 35 -20.84 18.37 10.29
N ASN A 36 -21.20 19.23 9.34
CA ASN A 36 -21.65 20.59 9.62
C ASN A 36 -23.18 20.64 9.45
N SER A 37 -23.93 20.79 10.55
CA SER A 37 -25.40 20.89 10.51
C SER A 37 -25.92 22.19 9.88
N ASN A 38 -25.12 23.26 9.88
CA ASN A 38 -25.51 24.57 9.37
C ASN A 38 -25.52 24.59 7.83
N SER A 39 -24.51 23.98 7.20
CA SER A 39 -24.42 23.87 5.73
C SER A 39 -24.86 22.51 5.17
N GLY A 40 -24.94 21.47 6.01
CA GLY A 40 -25.22 20.09 5.62
C GLY A 40 -24.01 19.35 5.02
N GLU A 41 -22.81 19.94 5.10
CA GLU A 41 -21.61 19.41 4.45
C GLU A 41 -20.88 18.35 5.29
N HIS A 42 -20.17 17.48 4.58
CA HIS A 42 -19.30 16.46 5.15
C HIS A 42 -17.84 16.73 4.77
N PHE A 43 -16.98 16.82 5.79
CA PHE A 43 -15.54 17.00 5.63
C PHE A 43 -14.79 15.76 6.09
N TYR A 44 -13.65 15.51 5.44
CA TYR A 44 -12.78 14.37 5.73
C TYR A 44 -11.34 14.86 5.88
N THR A 45 -10.68 14.43 6.96
CA THR A 45 -9.25 14.70 7.18
C THR A 45 -8.58 13.49 7.83
N GLU A 46 -7.31 13.26 7.51
CA GLU A 46 -6.45 12.29 8.21
C GLU A 46 -5.83 12.91 9.48
N ASN A 47 -5.89 14.24 9.62
CA ASN A 47 -5.28 14.97 10.72
C ASN A 47 -6.28 15.17 11.87
N LEU A 48 -5.97 14.56 13.02
CA LEU A 48 -6.78 14.69 14.23
C LEU A 48 -6.84 16.12 14.76
N TYR A 49 -5.78 16.92 14.60
CA TYR A 49 -5.78 18.33 15.03
C TYR A 49 -6.72 19.18 14.18
N GLU A 50 -6.77 18.94 12.87
CA GLU A 50 -7.73 19.62 12.00
C GLU A 50 -9.16 19.21 12.36
N ALA A 51 -9.37 17.92 12.61
CA ALA A 51 -10.68 17.41 13.00
C ALA A 51 -11.21 18.03 14.30
N THR A 52 -10.35 18.12 15.31
CA THR A 52 -10.70 18.71 16.61
C THR A 52 -10.85 20.23 16.56
N SER A 53 -10.03 20.92 15.76
CA SER A 53 -10.11 22.38 15.64
C SER A 53 -11.39 22.82 14.95
N LEU A 54 -11.77 22.15 13.85
CA LEU A 54 -13.00 22.46 13.13
C LEU A 54 -14.26 22.16 13.94
N HIS A 55 -14.21 21.21 14.88
CA HIS A 55 -15.35 20.89 15.75
C HIS A 55 -15.72 22.07 16.67
N ASN A 56 -14.72 22.86 17.06
CA ASN A 56 -14.90 23.99 17.98
C ASN A 56 -15.24 25.31 17.26
N VAL A 57 -15.18 25.34 15.93
CA VAL A 57 -15.43 26.54 15.11
C VAL A 57 -16.79 26.47 14.39
N GLY A 58 -17.42 25.28 14.35
CA GLY A 58 -18.72 25.01 13.71
C GLY A 58 -19.93 25.47 14.50
#